data_AF-A0A2W2CYL6-F1
#
_entry.id   AF-A0A2W2CYL6-F1
#
_cell.length_a   1.000
_cell.length_b   1.000
_cell.length_c   1.000
_cell.angle_alpha   90.00
_cell.angle_beta   90.00
_cell.angle_gamma   90.00
#
_symmetry.space_group_name_H-M   'P 1'
#
loop_
_entity.id
_entity.type
_entity.pdbx_description
1 polymer ?
#
loop_
_entity_poly.entity_id
_entity_poly.type
_entity_poly.pdbx_seq_one_letter_code
_entity_poly.pdbx_strand_id
1 'polypeptide(L)'
;MPDMAHRTLSRLMLTAFGVSLLAGAGQLGLAFGFGIVRLTGTFTGAAVNQWPAQLVWVGWFATNAAVAAALLVERLARADGHLTGLRRQLAVAGSAALGAVVVAPLCMQLARSAETGSVHPIWTVAVCAVLGALIGAGAVLAVLAQPPFAWNAVALAGVLWLVALLSVVPSLGDSGPLTPVRLGVLEPAWLTDDTTQRLALLLLPMLTLLAGAATGALARRHGCAPLVSGASGSAGPLLVAFAYLAAGPGHAGDRYQLWPYYAALIAVAAGALGSAATALLPWPSARTEATGAIEPTAILPPLPPTPA
;
A
#
# COMPACT_ATOMS: atom_id res chain seq x y z
N MET A 1 27.85 -20.53 17.23
CA MET A 1 26.97 -20.06 16.12
C MET A 1 25.58 -19.56 16.54
N PRO A 2 24.91 -19.97 17.64
CA PRO A 2 23.57 -19.45 17.98
C PRO A 2 23.53 -17.96 18.34
N ASP A 3 24.59 -17.42 18.97
CA ASP A 3 24.63 -16.00 19.38
C ASP A 3 24.59 -15.01 18.21
N MET A 4 25.22 -15.34 17.08
CA MET A 4 25.21 -14.50 15.87
C MET A 4 23.80 -14.39 15.30
N ALA A 5 23.07 -15.49 15.23
CA ALA A 5 21.70 -15.51 14.73
C ALA A 5 20.73 -14.70 15.62
N HIS A 6 20.93 -14.73 16.95
CA HIS A 6 20.14 -13.93 17.88
C HIS A 6 20.42 -12.43 17.75
N ARG A 7 21.69 -12.02 17.61
CA ARG A 7 22.05 -10.61 17.40
C ARG A 7 21.46 -10.06 16.10
N THR A 8 21.52 -10.82 15.01
CA THR A 8 20.92 -10.41 13.73
C THR A 8 19.41 -10.25 13.85
N LEU A 9 18.71 -11.20 14.48
CA LEU A 9 17.26 -11.11 14.68
C LEU A 9 16.87 -9.91 15.55
N SER A 10 17.56 -9.69 16.67
CA SER A 10 17.30 -8.56 17.57
C SER A 10 17.49 -7.22 16.83
N ARG A 11 18.55 -7.09 16.04
CA ARG A 11 18.79 -5.91 15.20
C ARG A 11 17.64 -5.67 14.21
N LEU A 12 17.16 -6.72 13.55
CA LEU A 12 16.06 -6.61 12.58
C LEU A 12 14.74 -6.24 13.26
N MET A 13 14.43 -6.81 14.43
CA MET A 13 13.26 -6.45 15.23
C MET A 13 13.30 -4.98 15.69
N LEU A 14 14.44 -4.53 16.22
CA LEU A 14 14.62 -3.15 16.64
C LEU A 14 14.50 -2.18 15.46
N THR A 15 15.06 -2.55 14.31
CA THR A 15 14.95 -1.76 13.08
C THR A 15 13.50 -1.70 12.61
N ALA A 16 12.78 -2.83 12.61
CA ALA A 16 11.39 -2.89 12.21
C ALA A 16 10.51 -1.98 13.09
N PHE A 17 10.70 -2.09 14.41
CA PHE A 17 10.01 -1.25 15.39
C PHE A 17 10.31 0.24 15.16
N GLY A 18 11.59 0.61 15.09
CA GLY A 18 12.02 2.00 14.96
C GLY A 18 11.58 2.65 13.65
N VAL A 19 11.70 1.95 12.53
CA VAL A 19 11.26 2.45 11.22
C VAL A 19 9.75 2.62 11.18
N SER A 20 9.01 1.64 11.70
CA SER A 20 7.54 1.72 11.72
C SER A 20 7.07 2.89 12.59
N LEU A 21 7.66 3.05 13.78
CA LEU A 21 7.37 4.18 14.66
C LEU A 21 7.68 5.53 14.00
N LEU A 22 8.86 5.66 13.38
CA LEU A 22 9.27 6.89 12.70
C LEU A 22 8.40 7.20 11.49
N ALA A 23 8.08 6.18 10.68
CA ALA A 23 7.21 6.33 9.52
C ALA A 23 5.80 6.77 9.93
N GLY A 24 5.22 6.14 10.96
CA GLY A 24 3.92 6.52 11.49
C GLY A 24 3.89 7.96 11.99
N ALA A 25 4.86 8.35 12.82
CA ALA A 25 4.96 9.72 13.34
C ALA A 25 5.20 10.75 12.21
N GLY A 26 6.08 10.45 11.26
CA GLY A 26 6.40 11.33 10.13
C GLY A 26 5.21 11.51 9.19
N GLN A 27 4.51 10.42 8.86
CA GLN A 27 3.31 10.48 8.01
C GLN A 27 2.19 11.31 8.66
N LEU A 28 1.97 11.14 9.97
CA LEU A 28 1.02 11.97 10.71
C LEU A 28 1.43 13.44 10.71
N GLY A 29 2.71 13.75 10.96
CA GLY A 29 3.23 15.12 10.91
C GLY A 29 2.98 15.80 9.56
N LEU A 30 3.25 15.09 8.45
CA LEU A 30 2.95 15.59 7.11
C LEU A 30 1.45 15.74 6.86
N ALA A 31 0.65 14.75 7.25
CA ALA A 31 -0.78 14.75 7.03
C ALA A 31 -1.49 15.89 7.77
N PHE A 32 -1.12 16.15 9.02
CA PHE A 32 -1.63 17.28 9.79
C PHE A 32 -1.03 18.61 9.30
N GLY A 33 0.25 18.65 8.94
CA GLY A 33 0.91 19.85 8.43
C GLY A 33 0.31 20.37 7.12
N PHE A 34 -0.10 19.48 6.23
CA PHE A 34 -0.81 19.83 4.99
C PHE A 34 -2.34 19.89 5.14
N GLY A 35 -2.90 19.64 6.34
CA GLY A 35 -4.34 19.64 6.56
C GLY A 35 -5.11 18.52 5.85
N ILE A 36 -4.42 17.46 5.39
CA ILE A 36 -5.02 16.28 4.75
C ILE A 36 -5.97 15.59 5.74
N VAL A 37 -5.55 15.47 7.00
CA VAL A 37 -6.31 14.83 8.08
C VAL A 37 -6.63 15.85 9.17
N ARG A 38 -7.88 15.81 9.62
CA ARG A 38 -8.40 16.66 10.69
C ARG A 38 -9.19 15.81 11.66
N LEU A 39 -8.63 15.58 12.85
CA LEU A 39 -9.28 14.82 13.93
C LEU A 39 -9.87 15.73 15.01
N THR A 40 -9.99 17.03 14.76
CA THR A 40 -10.50 18.03 15.70
C THR A 40 -11.70 18.77 15.10
N GLY A 41 -12.72 19.02 15.91
CA GLY A 41 -13.93 19.74 15.49
C GLY A 41 -15.21 18.92 15.59
N THR A 42 -16.28 19.45 15.01
CA THR A 42 -17.64 18.91 15.13
C THR A 42 -17.99 18.05 13.91
N PHE A 43 -18.28 16.77 14.15
CA PHE A 43 -18.63 15.77 13.12
C PHE A 43 -20.06 15.26 13.33
N THR A 44 -21.00 16.19 13.40
CA THR A 44 -22.43 15.92 13.65
C THR A 44 -23.29 16.44 12.49
N GLY A 45 -24.53 15.95 12.40
CA GLY A 45 -25.47 16.35 11.34
C GLY A 45 -24.91 16.07 9.94
N ALA A 46 -24.79 17.12 9.11
CA ALA A 46 -24.33 17.01 7.72
C ALA A 46 -22.86 16.56 7.57
N ALA A 47 -22.03 16.70 8.61
CA ALA A 47 -20.61 16.34 8.58
C ALA A 47 -20.31 14.94 9.15
N VAL A 48 -21.35 14.16 9.51
CA VAL A 48 -21.20 12.87 10.20
C VAL A 48 -20.31 11.87 9.43
N ASN A 49 -20.35 11.89 8.10
CA ASN A 49 -19.59 10.98 7.24
C ASN A 49 -18.13 11.42 7.00
N GLN A 50 -17.75 12.61 7.45
CA GLN A 50 -16.36 13.05 7.43
C GLN A 50 -15.53 12.30 8.47
N TRP A 51 -16.12 11.89 9.60
CA TRP A 51 -15.43 11.16 10.65
C TRP A 51 -14.92 9.78 10.20
N PRO A 52 -15.76 8.89 9.61
CA PRO A 52 -15.28 7.66 8.97
C PRO A 52 -14.17 7.90 7.95
N ALA A 53 -14.24 8.96 7.13
CA ALA A 53 -13.19 9.28 6.18
C ALA A 53 -11.83 9.58 6.86
N GLN A 54 -11.84 10.21 8.05
CA GLN A 54 -10.61 10.41 8.84
C GLN A 54 -10.09 9.10 9.44
N LEU A 55 -10.99 8.22 9.89
CA LEU A 55 -10.63 6.90 10.42
C LEU A 55 -9.93 6.02 9.35
N VAL A 56 -10.33 6.14 8.08
CA VAL A 56 -9.64 5.47 6.96
C VAL A 56 -8.17 5.89 6.90
N TRP A 57 -7.89 7.19 7.01
CA TRP A 57 -6.50 7.69 7.04
C TRP A 57 -5.71 7.17 8.24
N VAL A 58 -6.33 7.12 9.42
CA VAL A 58 -5.69 6.58 10.63
C VAL A 58 -5.26 5.12 10.42
N GLY A 59 -6.16 4.27 9.93
CA GLY A 59 -5.83 2.87 9.64
C GLY A 59 -4.78 2.75 8.53
N TRP A 60 -4.86 3.60 7.51
CA TRP A 60 -3.92 3.65 6.39
C TRP A 60 -2.50 4.03 6.82
N PHE A 61 -2.33 5.02 7.70
CA PHE A 61 -1.01 5.40 8.22
C PHE A 61 -0.38 4.28 9.05
N ALA A 62 -1.15 3.65 9.95
CA ALA A 62 -0.65 2.53 10.73
C ALA A 62 -0.22 1.36 9.83
N THR A 63 -0.99 1.08 8.77
CA THR A 63 -0.65 0.05 7.79
C THR A 63 0.64 0.38 7.03
N ASN A 64 0.78 1.61 6.50
CA ASN A 64 1.97 2.02 5.75
C ASN A 64 3.23 2.09 6.61
N ALA A 65 3.10 2.49 7.87
CA ALA A 65 4.20 2.48 8.83
C ALA A 65 4.84 1.08 8.92
N ALA A 66 4.01 0.04 9.06
CA ALA A 66 4.48 -1.34 9.10
C ALA A 66 5.09 -1.79 7.75
N VAL A 67 4.48 -1.43 6.61
CA VAL A 67 5.02 -1.74 5.28
C VAL A 67 6.39 -1.10 5.06
N ALA A 68 6.59 0.16 5.47
CA ALA A 68 7.88 0.85 5.36
C ALA A 68 8.99 0.11 6.12
N ALA A 69 8.68 -0.39 7.32
CA ALA A 69 9.59 -1.24 8.08
C ALA A 69 9.94 -2.55 7.33
N ALA A 70 8.96 -3.19 6.68
CA ALA A 70 9.17 -4.38 5.88
C ALA A 70 10.23 -4.16 4.78
N LEU A 71 10.14 -3.03 4.07
CA LEU A 71 11.05 -2.71 2.95
C LEU A 71 12.50 -2.56 3.41
N LEU A 72 12.72 -1.89 4.57
CA LEU A 72 14.06 -1.73 5.09
C LEU A 72 14.61 -3.05 5.65
N VAL A 73 13.79 -3.79 6.37
CA VAL A 73 14.17 -5.10 6.92
C VAL A 73 14.48 -6.10 5.81
N GLU A 74 13.68 -6.13 4.74
CA GLU A 74 13.94 -6.97 3.58
C GLU A 74 15.28 -6.62 2.93
N ARG A 75 15.59 -5.32 2.75
CA ARG A 75 16.88 -4.86 2.24
C ARG A 75 18.06 -5.30 3.11
N LEU A 76 17.93 -5.15 4.44
CA LEU A 76 18.98 -5.56 5.39
C LEU A 76 19.15 -7.08 5.42
N ALA A 77 18.05 -7.84 5.39
CA ALA A 77 18.10 -9.30 5.38
C ALA A 77 18.69 -9.87 4.09
N ARG A 78 18.56 -9.19 2.94
CA ARG A 78 19.27 -9.60 1.72
C ARG A 78 20.78 -9.42 1.83
N ALA A 79 21.25 -8.42 2.58
CA ALA A 79 22.67 -8.18 2.81
C ALA A 79 23.30 -9.13 3.83
N ASP A 80 22.58 -9.45 4.92
CA ASP A 80 23.08 -10.28 6.03
C ASP A 80 22.76 -11.79 5.89
N GLY A 81 22.09 -12.19 4.81
CA GLY A 81 21.55 -13.54 4.58
C GLY A 81 20.06 -13.64 4.96
N HIS A 82 19.27 -14.24 4.07
CA HIS A 82 17.80 -14.20 4.10
C HIS A 82 17.21 -14.55 5.48
N LEU A 83 16.16 -13.82 5.88
CA LEU A 83 15.29 -14.10 7.02
C LEU A 83 14.51 -15.42 6.80
N THR A 84 15.18 -16.55 6.99
CA THR A 84 14.59 -17.87 6.86
C THR A 84 13.90 -18.29 8.16
N GLY A 85 12.62 -18.69 8.04
CA GLY A 85 11.82 -19.24 9.13
C GLY A 85 10.65 -18.34 9.57
N LEU A 86 9.44 -18.93 9.57
CA LEU A 86 8.19 -18.27 9.93
C LEU A 86 8.25 -17.55 11.28
N ARG A 87 8.87 -18.16 12.30
CA ARG A 87 9.01 -17.55 13.63
C ARG A 87 9.76 -16.21 13.61
N ARG A 88 10.80 -16.08 12.78
CA ARG A 88 11.58 -14.84 12.67
C ARG A 88 10.81 -13.77 11.92
N GLN A 89 10.11 -14.17 10.84
CA GLN A 89 9.22 -13.28 10.09
C GLN A 89 8.08 -12.75 10.98
N LEU A 90 7.46 -13.62 11.79
CA LEU A 90 6.45 -13.24 12.77
C LEU A 90 6.99 -12.28 13.83
N ALA A 91 8.21 -12.51 14.33
CA ALA A 91 8.84 -11.62 15.31
C ALA A 91 9.10 -10.22 14.71
N VAL A 92 9.56 -10.14 13.47
CA VAL A 92 9.76 -8.89 12.73
C VAL A 92 8.42 -8.20 12.46
N ALA A 93 7.43 -8.92 11.94
CA ALA A 93 6.09 -8.39 11.67
C ALA A 93 5.42 -7.87 12.94
N GLY A 94 5.52 -8.62 14.05
CA GLY A 94 5.05 -8.18 15.36
C GLY A 94 5.76 -6.91 15.85
N SER A 95 7.08 -6.83 15.67
CA SER A 95 7.85 -5.63 16.04
C SER A 95 7.45 -4.41 15.20
N ALA A 96 7.24 -4.59 13.89
CA ALA A 96 6.73 -3.55 13.00
C ALA A 96 5.33 -3.09 13.39
N ALA A 97 4.44 -4.03 13.73
CA ALA A 97 3.08 -3.73 14.21
C ALA A 97 3.12 -2.93 15.52
N LEU A 98 3.96 -3.34 16.48
CA LEU A 98 4.16 -2.60 17.73
C LEU A 98 4.65 -1.17 17.49
N GLY A 99 5.54 -0.95 16.52
CA GLY A 99 5.96 0.39 16.12
C GLY A 99 4.81 1.19 15.50
N ALA A 100 3.99 0.56 14.66
CA ALA A 100 2.85 1.20 13.98
C ALA A 100 1.73 1.61 14.95
N VAL A 101 1.60 0.91 16.08
CA VAL A 101 0.65 1.26 17.14
C VAL A 101 0.87 2.68 17.68
N VAL A 102 2.05 3.32 17.47
CA VAL A 102 2.28 4.74 17.82
C VAL A 102 1.26 5.70 17.18
N VAL A 103 0.67 5.31 16.04
CA VAL A 103 -0.38 6.10 15.38
C VAL A 103 -1.61 6.23 16.28
N ALA A 104 -1.93 5.22 17.09
CA ALA A 104 -3.09 5.22 17.98
C ALA A 104 -3.04 6.36 19.02
N PRO A 105 -2.04 6.44 19.95
CA PRO A 105 -2.02 7.48 20.96
C PRO A 105 -1.90 8.89 20.38
N LEU A 106 -1.18 9.07 19.27
CA LEU A 106 -1.05 10.38 18.60
C LEU A 106 -2.40 10.85 18.06
N CYS A 107 -3.12 9.98 17.35
CA CYS A 107 -4.44 10.31 16.83
C CYS A 107 -5.50 10.41 17.93
N MET A 108 -5.42 9.59 18.98
CA MET A 108 -6.31 9.68 20.15
C MET A 108 -6.18 11.03 20.83
N GLN A 109 -4.96 11.54 21.01
CA GLN A 109 -4.72 12.84 21.65
C GLN A 109 -5.40 13.96 20.89
N LEU A 110 -5.35 13.93 19.56
CA LEU A 110 -6.00 14.90 18.69
C LEU A 110 -7.53 14.76 18.73
N ALA A 111 -8.02 13.53 18.69
CA ALA A 111 -9.44 13.19 18.72
C ALA A 111 -10.16 13.53 20.03
N ARG A 112 -9.45 13.88 21.10
CA ARG A 112 -10.07 14.27 22.39
C ARG A 112 -10.99 15.49 22.28
N SER A 113 -10.71 16.36 21.33
CA SER A 113 -11.50 17.56 21.06
C SER A 113 -12.56 17.36 19.97
N ALA A 114 -12.73 16.13 19.48
CA ALA A 114 -13.73 15.82 18.46
C ALA A 114 -15.10 15.59 19.09
N GLU A 115 -16.12 16.22 18.52
CA GLU A 115 -17.51 15.98 18.87
C GLU A 115 -18.15 15.09 17.80
N THR A 116 -18.28 13.80 18.12
CA THR A 116 -18.77 12.76 17.21
C THR A 116 -20.08 12.17 17.71
N GLY A 117 -21.15 12.98 17.81
CA GLY A 117 -22.50 12.50 18.15
C GLY A 117 -22.54 11.47 19.28
N SER A 118 -23.02 10.25 19.00
CA SER A 118 -23.15 9.14 19.96
C SER A 118 -21.93 8.20 20.07
N VAL A 119 -20.90 8.39 19.25
CA VAL A 119 -19.74 7.48 19.16
C VAL A 119 -18.58 8.06 19.94
N HIS A 120 -17.86 7.24 20.72
CA HIS A 120 -16.65 7.70 21.40
C HIS A 120 -15.48 7.86 20.40
N PRO A 121 -14.97 9.09 20.17
CA PRO A 121 -13.95 9.34 19.14
C PRO A 121 -12.63 8.64 19.44
N ILE A 122 -12.24 8.60 20.72
CA ILE A 122 -10.99 7.96 21.17
C ILE A 122 -10.98 6.47 20.82
N TRP A 123 -12.09 5.76 21.07
CA TRP A 123 -12.18 4.31 20.84
C TRP A 123 -12.18 3.95 19.36
N THR A 124 -12.89 4.72 18.52
CA THR A 124 -12.92 4.44 17.08
C THR A 124 -11.57 4.67 16.40
N VAL A 125 -10.86 5.73 16.79
CA VAL A 125 -9.47 5.98 16.36
C VAL A 125 -8.54 4.87 16.82
N ALA A 126 -8.65 4.45 18.08
CA ALA A 126 -7.87 3.36 18.65
C ALA A 126 -7.99 2.08 17.82
N VAL A 127 -9.24 1.66 17.58
CA VAL A 127 -9.56 0.41 16.88
C VAL A 127 -9.06 0.47 15.45
N CYS A 128 -9.29 1.58 14.73
CA CYS A 128 -8.82 1.71 13.35
C CYS A 128 -7.29 1.69 13.24
N ALA A 129 -6.58 2.35 14.16
CA ALA A 129 -5.13 2.32 14.19
C ALA A 129 -4.58 0.92 14.50
N VAL A 130 -5.15 0.22 15.48
CA VAL A 130 -4.75 -1.15 15.84
C VAL A 130 -5.05 -2.13 14.71
N LEU A 131 -6.23 -2.06 14.09
CA LEU A 131 -6.56 -2.87 12.92
C LEU A 131 -5.57 -2.61 11.79
N GLY A 132 -5.27 -1.34 11.49
CA GLY A 132 -4.27 -0.97 10.49
C GLY A 132 -2.88 -1.55 10.79
N ALA A 133 -2.43 -1.53 12.05
CA ALA A 133 -1.17 -2.16 12.45
C ALA A 133 -1.19 -3.68 12.26
N LEU A 134 -2.30 -4.36 12.55
CA LEU A 134 -2.46 -5.81 12.34
C LEU A 134 -2.47 -6.18 10.84
N ILE A 135 -3.18 -5.40 10.02
CA ILE A 135 -3.20 -5.56 8.56
C ILE A 135 -1.79 -5.32 8.00
N GLY A 136 -1.10 -4.28 8.48
CA GLY A 136 0.28 -3.99 8.16
C GLY A 136 1.23 -5.13 8.53
N ALA A 137 1.02 -5.80 9.67
CA ALA A 137 1.78 -7.00 10.04
C ALA A 137 1.60 -8.14 9.03
N GLY A 138 0.37 -8.37 8.57
CA GLY A 138 0.08 -9.32 7.49
C GLY A 138 0.78 -8.93 6.18
N ALA A 139 0.79 -7.64 5.84
CA ALA A 139 1.49 -7.11 4.68
C ALA A 139 3.01 -7.33 4.77
N VAL A 140 3.61 -7.13 5.95
CA VAL A 140 5.03 -7.43 6.20
C VAL A 140 5.33 -8.89 5.90
N LEU A 141 4.51 -9.83 6.36
CA LEU A 141 4.69 -11.26 6.07
C LEU A 141 4.59 -11.54 4.56
N ALA A 142 3.64 -10.93 3.87
CA ALA A 142 3.47 -11.09 2.41
C ALA A 142 4.69 -10.56 1.63
N VAL A 143 5.20 -9.38 2.01
CA VAL A 143 6.40 -8.77 1.41
C VAL A 143 7.64 -9.63 1.65
N LEU A 144 7.85 -10.08 2.89
CA LEU A 144 8.99 -10.95 3.23
C LEU A 144 8.91 -12.32 2.57
N ALA A 145 7.70 -12.81 2.29
CA ALA A 145 7.51 -14.04 1.53
C ALA A 145 7.80 -13.84 0.04
N GLN A 146 7.34 -12.73 -0.56
CA GLN A 146 7.41 -12.48 -1.99
C GLN A 146 7.68 -10.98 -2.28
N PRO A 147 8.87 -10.63 -2.82
CA PRO A 147 9.24 -9.24 -3.12
C PRO A 147 8.27 -8.45 -4.02
N PRO A 148 7.58 -9.05 -5.02
CA PRO A 148 6.67 -8.30 -5.89
C PRO A 148 5.50 -7.61 -5.17
N PHE A 149 5.06 -8.14 -4.02
CA PHE A 149 3.99 -7.52 -3.23
C PHE A 149 4.41 -6.14 -2.68
N ALA A 150 5.70 -5.95 -2.37
CA ALA A 150 6.23 -4.68 -1.90
C ALA A 150 6.16 -3.60 -2.99
N TRP A 151 6.44 -3.94 -4.25
CA TRP A 151 6.41 -2.96 -5.34
C TRP A 151 5.01 -2.38 -5.53
N ASN A 152 3.98 -3.22 -5.46
CA ASN A 152 2.60 -2.78 -5.59
C ASN A 152 2.16 -1.92 -4.39
N ALA A 153 2.49 -2.35 -3.17
CA ALA A 153 2.19 -1.57 -1.97
C ALA A 153 2.87 -0.19 -1.98
N VAL A 154 4.15 -0.12 -2.34
CA VAL A 154 4.91 1.14 -2.43
C VAL A 154 4.37 2.05 -3.53
N ALA A 155 4.13 1.50 -4.73
CA ALA A 155 3.61 2.27 -5.85
C ALA A 155 2.25 2.89 -5.50
N LEU A 156 1.34 2.09 -4.94
CA LEU A 156 0.03 2.60 -4.56
C LEU A 156 0.10 3.59 -3.40
N ALA A 157 0.99 3.36 -2.42
CA ALA A 157 1.21 4.31 -1.34
C ALA A 157 1.68 5.69 -1.85
N GLY A 158 2.64 5.71 -2.77
CA GLY A 158 3.11 6.93 -3.41
C GLY A 158 2.03 7.64 -4.22
N VAL A 159 1.26 6.88 -5.01
CA VAL A 159 0.14 7.43 -5.81
C VAL A 159 -0.94 8.04 -4.92
N LEU A 160 -1.34 7.37 -3.84
CA LEU A 160 -2.37 7.87 -2.92
C LEU A 160 -1.92 9.13 -2.17
N TRP A 161 -0.64 9.20 -1.79
CA TRP A 161 -0.06 10.43 -1.24
C TRP A 161 -0.03 11.56 -2.27
N LEU A 162 0.30 11.26 -3.53
CA LEU A 162 0.29 12.26 -4.60
C LEU A 162 -1.12 12.78 -4.87
N VAL A 163 -2.12 11.89 -4.91
CA VAL A 163 -3.55 12.27 -5.02
C VAL A 163 -3.95 13.16 -3.84
N ALA A 164 -3.57 12.80 -2.61
CA ALA A 164 -3.89 13.59 -1.43
C ALA A 164 -3.25 14.99 -1.47
N LEU A 165 -1.99 15.09 -1.89
CA LEU A 165 -1.31 16.38 -2.04
C LEU A 165 -1.95 17.22 -3.14
N LEU A 166 -2.28 16.63 -4.30
CA LEU A 166 -3.00 17.32 -5.38
C LEU A 166 -4.37 17.85 -4.94
N SER A 167 -5.07 17.16 -4.05
CA SER A 167 -6.33 17.63 -3.47
C SER A 167 -6.13 18.84 -2.55
N VAL A 168 -4.98 18.97 -1.88
CA VAL A 168 -4.68 20.10 -0.97
C VAL A 168 -4.13 21.32 -1.71
N VAL A 169 -3.39 21.16 -2.80
CA VAL A 169 -2.72 22.28 -3.51
C VAL A 169 -3.66 23.49 -3.75
N PRO A 170 -4.92 23.32 -4.20
CA PRO A 170 -5.82 24.46 -4.41
C PRO A 170 -6.18 25.22 -3.12
N SER A 171 -6.26 24.54 -1.98
CA SER A 171 -6.69 25.15 -0.72
C SER A 171 -5.58 25.90 0.02
N LEU A 172 -4.31 25.78 -0.41
CA LEU A 172 -3.18 26.53 0.15
C LEU A 172 -3.20 28.02 -0.25
N GLY A 173 -3.89 28.38 -1.34
CA GLY A 173 -4.03 29.75 -1.81
C GLY A 173 -5.23 30.50 -1.21
N ASP A 174 -6.16 29.78 -0.59
CA ASP A 174 -7.39 30.35 -0.06
C ASP A 174 -7.24 30.63 1.45
N SER A 175 -7.73 31.78 1.92
CA SER A 175 -7.76 32.14 3.34
C SER A 175 -8.86 31.42 4.14
N GLY A 176 -9.50 30.41 3.55
CA GLY A 176 -10.57 29.61 4.14
C GLY A 176 -10.05 28.44 4.99
N PRO A 177 -10.94 27.79 5.76
CA PRO A 177 -10.58 26.59 6.51
C PRO A 177 -10.20 25.45 5.56
N LEU A 178 -9.08 24.77 5.83
CA LEU A 178 -8.62 23.62 5.06
C LEU A 178 -9.68 22.51 5.07
N THR A 179 -10.09 22.08 3.89
CA THR A 179 -11.06 21.00 3.70
C THR A 179 -10.37 19.64 3.85
N PRO A 180 -10.89 18.74 4.72
CA PRO A 180 -10.31 17.42 4.89
C PRO A 180 -10.40 16.59 3.60
N VAL A 181 -9.36 15.82 3.30
CA VAL A 181 -9.25 15.03 2.06
C VAL A 181 -9.62 13.57 2.31
N ARG A 182 -10.44 12.96 1.45
CA ARG A 182 -10.70 11.51 1.50
C ARG A 182 -9.57 10.69 0.86
N LEU A 183 -9.24 9.54 1.44
CA LEU A 183 -8.19 8.66 0.91
C LEU A 183 -8.55 8.17 -0.50
N GLY A 184 -7.66 8.36 -1.48
CA GLY A 184 -7.87 7.85 -2.85
C GLY A 184 -8.95 8.58 -3.64
N VAL A 185 -9.37 9.75 -3.18
CA VAL A 185 -10.29 10.64 -3.91
C VAL A 185 -9.56 11.96 -4.21
N LEU A 186 -9.72 12.43 -5.44
CA LEU A 186 -9.27 13.76 -5.83
C LEU A 186 -10.41 14.75 -5.54
N GLU A 187 -10.20 15.68 -4.60
CA GLU A 187 -11.19 16.67 -4.16
C GLU A 187 -10.66 18.11 -4.23
N PRO A 188 -10.30 18.60 -5.43
CA PRO A 188 -9.81 19.96 -5.56
C PRO A 188 -11.00 20.93 -5.62
N ALA A 189 -10.81 22.15 -5.13
CA ALA A 189 -11.86 23.18 -5.03
C ALA A 189 -12.52 23.58 -6.37
N TRP A 190 -11.92 23.24 -7.50
CA TRP A 190 -12.44 23.52 -8.85
C TRP A 190 -13.36 22.43 -9.41
N LEU A 191 -13.51 21.29 -8.71
CA LEU A 191 -14.41 20.20 -9.12
C LEU A 191 -15.81 20.39 -8.50
N THR A 192 -16.86 20.17 -9.28
CA THR A 192 -18.24 20.14 -8.75
C THR A 192 -18.50 18.87 -7.95
N ASP A 193 -19.34 18.96 -6.91
CA ASP A 193 -19.64 17.83 -6.00
C ASP A 193 -20.05 16.54 -6.75
N ASP A 194 -20.87 16.65 -7.80
CA ASP A 194 -21.32 15.49 -8.56
C ASP A 194 -20.17 14.83 -9.37
N THR A 195 -19.24 15.65 -9.88
CA THR A 195 -18.05 15.16 -10.59
C THR A 195 -17.07 14.52 -9.62
N THR A 196 -16.85 15.13 -8.45
CA THR A 196 -16.01 14.60 -7.37
C THR A 196 -16.50 13.23 -6.94
N GLN A 197 -17.81 13.06 -6.83
CA GLN A 197 -18.39 11.79 -6.44
C GLN A 197 -18.17 10.71 -7.51
N ARG A 198 -18.45 10.98 -8.79
CA ARG A 198 -18.15 10.02 -9.89
C ARG A 198 -16.68 9.64 -9.93
N LEU A 199 -15.80 10.60 -9.74
CA LEU A 199 -14.36 10.36 -9.70
C LEU A 199 -13.97 9.51 -8.48
N ALA A 200 -14.63 9.69 -7.34
CA ALA A 200 -14.41 8.87 -6.14
C ALA A 200 -14.67 7.38 -6.38
N LEU A 201 -15.61 7.03 -7.27
CA LEU A 201 -15.91 5.64 -7.62
C LEU A 201 -14.91 5.05 -8.63
N LEU A 202 -14.38 5.87 -9.55
CA LEU A 202 -13.62 5.42 -10.71
C LEU A 202 -12.10 5.54 -10.56
N LEU A 203 -11.62 6.60 -9.89
CA LEU A 203 -10.20 6.92 -9.81
C LEU A 203 -9.42 5.78 -9.16
N LEU A 204 -9.87 5.33 -7.99
CA LEU A 204 -9.16 4.31 -7.22
C LEU A 204 -9.07 2.97 -7.99
N PRO A 205 -10.17 2.39 -8.54
CA PRO A 205 -10.08 1.20 -9.40
C PRO A 205 -9.19 1.36 -10.62
N MET A 206 -9.18 2.54 -11.26
CA MET A 206 -8.37 2.78 -12.44
C MET A 206 -6.87 2.85 -12.10
N LEU A 207 -6.53 3.54 -11.01
CA LEU A 207 -5.16 3.60 -10.49
C LEU A 207 -4.66 2.21 -10.09
N THR A 208 -5.49 1.40 -9.44
CA THR A 208 -5.09 0.06 -9.02
C THR A 208 -4.98 -0.91 -10.19
N LEU A 209 -5.83 -0.79 -11.21
CA LEU A 209 -5.70 -1.53 -12.48
C LEU A 209 -4.33 -1.27 -13.13
N LEU A 210 -3.96 0.01 -13.25
CA LEU A 210 -2.68 0.43 -13.83
C LEU A 210 -1.49 -0.01 -12.97
N ALA A 211 -1.56 0.18 -11.65
CA ALA A 211 -0.53 -0.26 -10.72
C ALA A 211 -0.36 -1.78 -10.75
N GLY A 212 -1.47 -2.53 -10.81
CA GLY A 212 -1.49 -3.99 -10.94
C GLY A 212 -0.85 -4.44 -12.25
N ALA A 213 -1.19 -3.81 -13.37
CA ALA A 213 -0.56 -4.09 -14.66
C ALA A 213 0.96 -3.81 -14.64
N ALA A 214 1.37 -2.67 -14.08
CA ALA A 214 2.79 -2.33 -13.95
C ALA A 214 3.54 -3.35 -13.08
N THR A 215 2.97 -3.75 -11.94
CA THR A 215 3.63 -4.69 -11.01
C THR A 215 3.65 -6.11 -11.56
N GLY A 216 2.58 -6.56 -12.22
CA GLY A 216 2.55 -7.86 -12.90
C GLY A 216 3.56 -7.93 -14.05
N ALA A 217 3.67 -6.89 -14.86
CA ALA A 217 4.69 -6.78 -15.91
C ALA A 217 6.11 -6.79 -15.33
N LEU A 218 6.35 -6.07 -14.22
CA LEU A 218 7.64 -6.04 -13.55
C LEU A 218 7.99 -7.41 -12.94
N ALA A 219 7.05 -8.08 -12.28
CA ALA A 219 7.22 -9.42 -11.71
C ALA A 219 7.61 -10.45 -12.78
N ARG A 220 6.96 -10.39 -13.95
CA ARG A 220 7.35 -11.24 -15.10
C ARG A 220 8.76 -10.94 -15.60
N ARG A 221 9.13 -9.66 -15.71
CA ARG A 221 10.49 -9.26 -16.14
C ARG A 221 11.57 -9.78 -15.19
N HIS A 222 11.24 -9.94 -13.91
CA HIS A 222 12.11 -10.55 -12.90
C HIS A 222 12.00 -12.09 -12.81
N GLY A 223 11.27 -12.74 -13.73
CA GLY A 223 11.19 -14.21 -13.80
C GLY A 223 10.32 -14.85 -12.72
N CYS A 224 9.44 -14.07 -12.05
CA CYS A 224 8.54 -14.63 -11.04
C CYS A 224 7.48 -15.55 -11.66
N ALA A 225 7.06 -16.58 -10.92
CA ALA A 225 6.00 -17.48 -11.33
C ALA A 225 4.71 -16.70 -11.71
N PRO A 226 3.94 -17.17 -12.71
CA PRO A 226 2.74 -16.47 -13.18
C PRO A 226 1.67 -16.32 -12.09
N LEU A 227 1.57 -17.27 -11.16
CA LEU A 227 0.65 -17.19 -10.02
C LEU A 227 1.02 -16.03 -9.07
N VAL A 228 2.30 -15.87 -8.76
CA VAL A 228 2.81 -14.76 -7.91
C VAL A 228 2.65 -13.44 -8.65
N SER A 229 3.00 -13.41 -9.94
CA SER A 229 2.86 -12.23 -10.79
C SER A 229 1.40 -11.78 -10.90
N GLY A 230 0.46 -12.72 -11.10
CA GLY A 230 -0.98 -12.42 -11.17
C GLY A 230 -1.57 -11.94 -9.84
N ALA A 231 -1.11 -12.48 -8.72
CA ALA A 231 -1.58 -12.07 -7.39
C ALA A 231 -0.99 -10.74 -6.89
N SER A 232 0.21 -10.35 -7.37
CA SER A 232 0.95 -9.20 -6.84
C SER A 232 0.20 -7.86 -6.92
N GLY A 233 -0.67 -7.69 -7.92
CA GLY A 233 -1.41 -6.44 -8.12
C GLY A 233 -2.51 -6.15 -7.10
N SER A 234 -2.91 -7.13 -6.28
CA SER A 234 -3.94 -6.93 -5.25
C SER A 234 -3.37 -6.46 -3.91
N ALA A 235 -2.05 -6.49 -3.73
CA ALA A 235 -1.39 -6.23 -2.45
C ALA A 235 -1.73 -4.86 -1.86
N GLY A 236 -1.43 -3.77 -2.58
CA GLY A 236 -1.74 -2.40 -2.19
C GLY A 236 -3.24 -2.14 -2.07
N PRO A 237 -4.07 -2.50 -3.07
CA PRO A 237 -5.52 -2.30 -3.00
C PRO A 237 -6.18 -2.98 -1.81
N LEU A 238 -5.70 -4.17 -1.40
CA LEU A 238 -6.19 -4.85 -0.19
C LEU A 238 -5.94 -4.00 1.07
N LEU A 239 -4.78 -3.36 1.19
CA LEU A 239 -4.48 -2.47 2.33
C LEU A 239 -5.47 -1.30 2.39
N VAL A 240 -5.80 -0.72 1.23
CA VAL A 240 -6.79 0.37 1.13
C VAL A 240 -8.19 -0.13 1.48
N ALA A 241 -8.60 -1.27 0.92
CA ALA A 241 -9.90 -1.88 1.18
C ALA A 241 -10.08 -2.20 2.66
N PHE A 242 -9.06 -2.74 3.32
CA PHE A 242 -9.12 -3.00 4.76
C PHE A 242 -9.18 -1.72 5.61
N ALA A 243 -8.52 -0.64 5.20
CA ALA A 243 -8.66 0.65 5.88
C ALA A 243 -10.11 1.19 5.79
N TYR A 244 -10.74 1.05 4.62
CA TYR A 244 -12.16 1.39 4.42
C TYR A 244 -13.11 0.48 5.22
N LEU A 245 -12.84 -0.82 5.28
CA LEU A 245 -13.60 -1.77 6.09
C LEU A 245 -13.48 -1.47 7.59
N ALA A 246 -12.29 -1.11 8.07
CA ALA A 246 -12.06 -0.77 9.47
C ALA A 246 -12.80 0.50 9.90
N ALA A 247 -12.86 1.51 9.02
CA ALA A 247 -13.59 2.76 9.27
C ALA A 247 -15.11 2.63 9.08
N GLY A 248 -15.55 1.70 8.24
CA GLY A 248 -16.94 1.44 7.92
C GLY A 248 -17.51 2.32 6.79
N PRO A 249 -18.70 1.95 6.27
CA PRO A 249 -19.33 2.60 5.12
C PRO A 249 -19.95 3.98 5.43
N GLY A 250 -19.94 4.41 6.70
CA GLY A 250 -20.64 5.61 7.15
C GLY A 250 -22.15 5.39 7.31
N HIS A 251 -22.91 6.49 7.37
CA HIS A 251 -24.36 6.45 7.50
C HIS A 251 -25.03 6.06 6.17
N ALA A 252 -26.06 5.21 6.25
CA ALA A 252 -26.74 4.69 5.06
C ALA A 252 -27.38 5.83 4.24
N GLY A 253 -27.08 5.85 2.94
CA GLY A 253 -27.69 6.79 1.99
C GLY A 253 -26.83 8.01 1.62
N ASP A 254 -25.75 8.29 2.36
CA ASP A 254 -24.81 9.34 1.97
C ASP A 254 -23.70 8.79 1.08
N ARG A 255 -23.59 9.37 -0.12
CA ARG A 255 -22.63 8.95 -1.15
C ARG A 255 -21.20 9.39 -0.83
N TYR A 256 -21.03 10.35 0.08
CA TYR A 256 -19.73 10.90 0.48
C TYR A 256 -18.72 9.82 0.94
N GLN A 257 -19.16 8.88 1.78
CA GLN A 257 -18.32 7.78 2.29
C GLN A 257 -18.58 6.46 1.55
N LEU A 258 -19.82 6.24 1.11
CA LEU A 258 -20.27 4.99 0.54
C LEU A 258 -19.63 4.72 -0.84
N TRP A 259 -19.43 5.74 -1.69
CA TRP A 259 -18.79 5.54 -3.00
C TRP A 259 -17.29 5.21 -2.89
N PRO A 260 -16.46 5.95 -2.13
CA PRO A 260 -15.07 5.57 -1.90
C PRO A 260 -14.93 4.17 -1.26
N TYR A 261 -15.84 3.81 -0.36
CA TYR A 261 -15.88 2.48 0.25
C TYR A 261 -16.04 1.37 -0.80
N TYR A 262 -17.02 1.47 -1.71
CA TYR A 262 -17.18 0.50 -2.79
C TYR A 262 -16.03 0.55 -3.80
N ALA A 263 -15.54 1.75 -4.11
CA ALA A 263 -14.39 1.94 -4.98
C ALA A 263 -13.19 1.15 -4.47
N ALA A 264 -12.91 1.19 -3.16
CA ALA A 264 -11.82 0.45 -2.55
C ALA A 264 -11.97 -1.07 -2.68
N LEU A 265 -13.19 -1.60 -2.54
CA LEU A 265 -13.46 -3.03 -2.73
C LEU A 265 -13.29 -3.44 -4.21
N ILE A 266 -13.82 -2.66 -5.15
CA ILE A 266 -13.68 -2.90 -6.59
C ILE A 266 -12.20 -2.80 -7.00
N ALA A 267 -11.45 -1.88 -6.38
CA ALA A 267 -10.05 -1.65 -6.68
C ALA A 267 -9.16 -2.88 -6.40
N VAL A 268 -9.56 -3.77 -5.48
CA VAL A 268 -8.89 -5.06 -5.26
C VAL A 268 -9.02 -5.96 -6.49
N ALA A 269 -10.24 -6.11 -7.01
CA ALA A 269 -10.50 -6.88 -8.22
C ALA A 269 -9.79 -6.24 -9.43
N ALA A 270 -9.84 -4.92 -9.56
CA ALA A 270 -9.17 -4.19 -10.63
C ALA A 270 -7.65 -4.38 -10.60
N GLY A 271 -7.01 -4.28 -9.44
CA GLY A 271 -5.57 -4.53 -9.29
C GLY A 271 -5.17 -5.96 -9.61
N ALA A 272 -5.96 -6.94 -9.15
CA ALA A 272 -5.76 -8.35 -9.51
C ALA A 272 -5.92 -8.58 -11.02
N LEU A 273 -6.94 -7.98 -11.65
CA LEU A 273 -7.17 -8.09 -13.09
C LEU A 273 -6.03 -7.49 -13.92
N GLY A 274 -5.53 -6.31 -13.55
CA GLY A 274 -4.41 -5.67 -14.26
C GLY A 274 -3.14 -6.54 -14.21
N SER A 275 -2.87 -7.12 -13.03
CA SER A 275 -1.71 -7.98 -12.82
C SER A 275 -1.87 -9.35 -13.49
N ALA A 276 -3.06 -9.94 -13.46
CA ALA A 276 -3.36 -11.21 -14.14
C ALA A 276 -3.30 -11.08 -15.66
N ALA A 277 -3.85 -9.98 -16.22
CA ALA A 277 -3.77 -9.69 -17.64
C ALA A 277 -2.29 -9.62 -18.08
N THR A 278 -1.48 -8.86 -17.35
CA THR A 278 -0.05 -8.79 -17.68
C THR A 278 0.66 -10.10 -17.43
N ALA A 279 0.31 -10.91 -16.43
CA ALA A 279 0.90 -12.25 -16.18
C ALA A 279 0.65 -13.27 -17.31
N LEU A 280 -0.54 -13.24 -17.89
CA LEU A 280 -1.03 -14.28 -18.82
C LEU A 280 -0.91 -13.89 -20.29
N LEU A 281 -0.90 -12.59 -20.63
CA LEU A 281 -0.85 -12.20 -22.04
C LEU A 281 0.51 -12.58 -22.68
N PRO A 282 0.49 -13.11 -23.92
CA PRO A 282 1.70 -13.34 -24.68
C PRO A 282 2.46 -12.02 -24.85
N TRP A 283 3.68 -11.96 -24.35
CA TRP A 283 4.57 -10.84 -24.67
C TRP A 283 5.01 -11.05 -26.13
N PRO A 284 4.88 -10.07 -27.03
CA PRO A 284 5.58 -10.12 -28.31
C PRO A 284 7.05 -9.98 -27.97
N SER A 285 7.72 -11.11 -27.71
CA SER A 285 9.17 -11.17 -27.68
C SER A 285 9.61 -10.51 -28.97
N ALA A 286 10.35 -9.41 -28.85
CA ALA A 286 11.08 -8.85 -29.97
C ALA A 286 11.77 -10.05 -30.62
N ARG A 287 11.32 -10.32 -31.84
CA ARG A 287 11.84 -11.30 -32.77
C ARG A 287 13.29 -11.57 -32.41
N THR A 288 13.56 -12.76 -31.90
CA THR A 288 14.88 -13.38 -31.99
C THR A 288 15.40 -12.97 -33.35
N GLU A 289 16.37 -12.06 -33.38
CA GLU A 289 17.16 -11.87 -34.57
C GLU A 289 17.62 -13.28 -34.91
N ALA A 290 17.11 -13.76 -36.03
CA ALA A 290 17.58 -14.95 -36.69
C ALA A 290 19.04 -14.66 -37.09
N THR A 291 19.94 -14.70 -36.13
CA THR A 291 21.38 -14.66 -36.35
C THR A 291 21.91 -16.01 -35.90
N GLY A 292 21.88 -16.93 -36.86
CA GLY A 292 22.62 -18.18 -36.80
C GLY A 292 21.92 -19.29 -36.04
N ALA A 293 20.89 -19.89 -36.65
CA ALA A 293 20.74 -21.33 -36.52
C ALA A 293 22.06 -21.95 -36.99
N ILE A 294 22.89 -22.38 -36.05
CA ILE A 294 24.08 -23.17 -36.35
C ILE A 294 23.53 -24.49 -36.89
N GLU A 295 23.58 -24.69 -38.21
CA GLU A 295 23.33 -26.00 -38.79
C GLU A 295 24.32 -27.00 -38.16
N PRO A 296 23.89 -28.21 -37.74
CA PRO A 296 24.78 -29.25 -37.20
C PRO A 296 25.97 -29.59 -38.10
N THR A 297 25.87 -29.29 -39.39
CA THR A 297 26.91 -29.47 -40.42
C THR A 297 28.12 -28.54 -40.25
N ALA A 298 28.01 -27.45 -39.50
CA ALA A 298 29.10 -26.48 -39.31
C ALA A 298 30.09 -26.85 -38.20
N ILE A 299 29.78 -27.86 -37.37
CA ILE A 299 30.58 -28.23 -36.19
C ILE A 299 31.65 -29.29 -36.52
N LEU A 300 31.57 -29.97 -37.66
CA LEU A 300 32.52 -31.01 -38.07
C LEU A 300 33.26 -30.61 -39.35
N PRO A 301 34.57 -30.26 -39.29
CA PRO A 301 35.37 -30.15 -40.51
C PRO A 301 35.49 -31.54 -41.17
N PRO A 302 35.42 -31.63 -42.51
CA PRO A 302 35.54 -32.91 -43.21
C PRO A 302 36.93 -33.52 -42.99
N LEU A 303 36.96 -34.81 -42.65
CA LEU A 303 38.18 -35.59 -42.47
C LEU A 303 39.02 -35.61 -43.78
N PRO A 304 40.34 -35.43 -43.71
CA PRO A 304 41.19 -35.44 -44.89
C PRO A 304 41.22 -36.84 -45.54
N PRO A 305 41.29 -36.93 -46.87
CA PRO A 305 41.32 -38.21 -47.57
C PRO A 305 42.62 -38.97 -47.25
N THR A 306 42.48 -40.25 -46.90
CA THR A 306 43.61 -41.17 -46.69
C THR A 306 44.31 -41.45 -48.02
N PRO A 307 45.65 -41.31 -48.09
CA PRO A 307 46.41 -41.69 -49.28
C PRO A 307 46.44 -43.22 -49.42
N ALA A 308 46.28 -43.69 -50.65
CA ALA A 308 46.40 -45.09 -51.07
C ALA A 308 47.86 -45.50 -51.23
#